data_AF-A0A0D0BCZ5-F1
#
_entry.id   AF-A0A0D0BCZ5-F1
#
_cell.length_a   1.000
_cell.length_b   1.000
_cell.length_c   1.000
_cell.angle_alpha   90.00
_cell.angle_beta   90.00
_cell.angle_gamma   90.00
#
_symmetry.space_group_name_H-M   'P 1'
#
loop_
_entity.id
_entity.type
_entity.pdbx_description
1 polymer ?
#
loop_
_entity_poly.entity_id
_entity_poly.type
_entity_poly.pdbx_seq_one_letter_code
_entity_poly.pdbx_strand_id
1 'polypeptide(L)'
;MSCLPLLPVNPHNGSRRWSVNVHEAYSRMNSVCSYATDLLTQEAEPNRLQIHLERIAGEAMPLLVTLEASDEALPKDWLQKCSDAIAQLSIKLASAQESAHNIEDTHISFTEPVIHVKSGTCGCP
;
A
#
# COMPACT_ATOMS: atom_id res chain seq x y z
N MET A 1 -9.79 -8.01 -7.41
CA MET A 1 -8.94 -8.92 -8.23
C MET A 1 -7.62 -9.13 -7.50
N SER A 2 -7.08 -10.35 -7.42
CA SER A 2 -5.77 -10.62 -6.78
C SER A 2 -4.66 -9.97 -7.61
N CYS A 3 -3.77 -9.20 -6.98
CA CYS A 3 -2.60 -8.63 -7.69
C CYS A 3 -1.44 -9.62 -7.81
N LEU A 4 -1.43 -10.69 -7.01
CA LEU A 4 -0.38 -11.71 -7.02
C LEU A 4 -0.65 -12.79 -8.09
N PRO A 5 0.42 -13.37 -8.67
CA PRO A 5 0.28 -14.54 -9.54
C PRO A 5 -0.34 -15.72 -8.76
N LEU A 6 -1.02 -16.61 -9.48
CA LEU A 6 -1.53 -17.85 -8.89
C LEU A 6 -0.38 -18.69 -8.33
N LEU A 7 -0.62 -19.35 -7.19
CA LEU A 7 0.35 -20.27 -6.60
C LEU A 7 0.71 -21.37 -7.63
N PRO A 8 2.00 -21.65 -7.88
CA PRO A 8 2.39 -22.58 -8.92
C PRO A 8 2.02 -24.01 -8.51
N VAL A 9 1.91 -24.90 -9.49
CA VAL A 9 1.76 -26.34 -9.19
C VAL A 9 3.06 -26.85 -8.59
N ASN A 10 2.97 -27.59 -7.48
CA ASN A 10 4.15 -28.17 -6.85
C ASN A 10 4.84 -29.17 -7.80
N PRO A 11 6.10 -28.96 -8.18
CA PRO A 11 6.81 -29.82 -9.13
C PRO A 11 7.22 -31.17 -8.53
N HIS A 12 7.20 -31.33 -7.21
CA HIS A 12 7.56 -32.57 -6.53
C HIS A 12 6.38 -33.56 -6.53
N ASN A 13 6.19 -34.18 -7.70
CA ASN A 13 5.33 -35.34 -7.96
C ASN A 13 3.86 -35.17 -7.57
N GLY A 14 3.09 -34.40 -8.37
CA GLY A 14 1.67 -34.60 -8.71
C GLY A 14 0.60 -34.82 -7.61
N SER A 15 1.00 -34.89 -6.34
CA SER A 15 0.20 -35.35 -5.19
C SER A 15 0.52 -34.57 -3.92
N ARG A 16 1.75 -34.03 -3.76
CA ARG A 16 2.06 -33.17 -2.62
C ARG A 16 1.64 -31.74 -2.92
N ARG A 17 0.63 -31.28 -2.19
CA ARG A 17 0.32 -29.84 -2.07
C ARG A 17 1.50 -29.14 -1.40
N TRP A 18 1.62 -27.84 -1.65
CA TRP A 18 2.53 -27.01 -0.86
C TRP A 18 2.23 -27.16 0.63
N SER A 19 3.22 -26.91 1.48
CA SER A 19 2.96 -26.94 2.91
C SER A 19 1.90 -25.91 3.31
N VAL A 20 1.27 -26.16 4.46
CA VAL A 20 0.28 -25.24 5.04
C VAL A 20 0.86 -23.85 5.21
N ASN A 21 2.14 -23.76 5.59
CA ASN A 21 2.85 -22.48 5.75
C ASN A 21 2.92 -21.68 4.45
N VAL A 22 3.20 -22.33 3.32
CA VAL A 22 3.21 -21.67 2.00
C VAL A 22 1.80 -21.16 1.64
N HIS A 23 0.78 -21.99 1.86
CA HIS A 23 -0.60 -21.61 1.59
C HIS A 23 -1.07 -20.45 2.48
N GLU A 24 -0.74 -20.46 3.77
CA GLU A 24 -1.08 -19.40 4.70
C GLU A 24 -0.37 -18.09 4.36
N ALA A 25 0.94 -18.14 4.10
CA ALA A 25 1.72 -16.97 3.70
C ALA A 25 1.16 -16.37 2.41
N TYR A 26 0.92 -17.21 1.39
CA TYR A 26 0.31 -16.77 0.13
C TYR A 26 -1.08 -16.14 0.36
N SER A 27 -1.94 -16.78 1.15
CA SER A 27 -3.29 -16.27 1.45
C SER A 27 -3.24 -14.92 2.17
N ARG A 28 -2.33 -14.75 3.13
CA ARG A 28 -2.15 -13.48 3.85
C ARG A 28 -1.64 -12.38 2.94
N MET A 29 -0.58 -12.66 2.17
CA MET A 29 -0.07 -11.71 1.18
C MET A 29 -1.16 -11.29 0.19
N ASN A 30 -1.92 -12.25 -0.32
CA ASN A 30 -3.01 -11.97 -1.26
C ASN A 30 -4.13 -11.13 -0.62
N SER A 31 -4.45 -11.37 0.65
CA SER A 31 -5.45 -10.59 1.38
C SER A 31 -5.02 -9.14 1.55
N VAL A 32 -3.77 -8.91 1.97
CA VAL A 32 -3.19 -7.55 2.09
C VAL A 32 -3.23 -6.84 0.74
N CYS A 33 -2.78 -7.52 -0.31
CA CYS A 33 -2.75 -6.99 -1.66
C CYS A 33 -4.13 -6.69 -2.25
N SER A 34 -5.09 -7.59 -2.04
CA SER A 34 -6.47 -7.41 -2.54
C SER A 34 -7.12 -6.21 -1.85
N TYR A 35 -6.97 -6.10 -0.53
CA TYR A 35 -7.52 -4.97 0.21
C TYR A 35 -6.92 -3.62 -0.22
N ALA A 36 -5.60 -3.58 -0.43
CA ALA A 36 -4.92 -2.41 -0.98
C ALA A 36 -5.39 -2.07 -2.41
N THR A 37 -5.64 -3.07 -3.25
CA THR A 37 -6.16 -2.88 -4.61
C THR A 37 -7.58 -2.32 -4.59
N ASP A 38 -8.43 -2.85 -3.71
CA ASP A 38 -9.81 -2.38 -3.57
C ASP A 38 -9.83 -0.92 -3.09
N LEU A 39 -8.90 -0.51 -2.22
CA LEU A 39 -8.78 0.88 -1.78
C LEU A 39 -8.42 1.83 -2.93
N LEU A 40 -7.55 1.41 -3.86
CA LEU A 40 -7.23 2.22 -5.06
C LEU A 40 -8.44 2.46 -5.97
N THR A 41 -9.48 1.64 -5.87
CA THR A 41 -10.71 1.81 -6.65
C THR A 41 -11.77 2.68 -5.95
N GLN A 42 -11.54 3.03 -4.69
CA GLN A 42 -12.42 3.87 -3.89
C GLN A 42 -11.85 5.29 -3.80
N GLU A 43 -12.70 6.29 -3.57
CA GLU A 43 -12.24 7.62 -3.14
C GLU A 43 -11.58 7.47 -1.77
N ALA A 44 -10.25 7.34 -1.77
CA ALA A 44 -9.48 6.96 -0.60
C ALA A 44 -8.81 8.20 0.01
N GLU A 45 -9.15 8.47 1.26
CA GLU A 45 -8.46 9.43 2.13
C GLU A 45 -6.95 9.12 2.16
N PRO A 46 -6.08 10.14 2.06
CA PRO A 46 -4.64 9.93 2.01
C PRO A 46 -4.07 9.16 3.21
N ASN A 47 -4.60 9.42 4.42
CA ASN A 47 -4.20 8.71 5.64
C ASN A 47 -4.49 7.20 5.56
N ARG A 48 -5.58 6.82 4.89
CA ARG A 48 -5.90 5.40 4.66
C ARG A 48 -4.89 4.79 3.70
N LEU A 49 -4.53 5.48 2.63
CA LEU A 49 -3.52 5.01 1.68
C LEU A 49 -2.16 4.79 2.35
N GLN A 50 -1.74 5.69 3.26
CA GLN A 50 -0.50 5.53 4.03
C GLN A 50 -0.51 4.28 4.93
N ILE A 51 -1.58 4.05 5.70
CA ILE A 51 -1.71 2.86 6.55
C ILE A 51 -1.56 1.59 5.72
N HIS A 52 -2.07 1.57 4.49
CA HIS A 52 -1.96 0.42 3.61
C HIS A 52 -0.59 0.21 2.99
N LEU A 53 0.15 1.29 2.70
CA LEU A 53 1.56 1.20 2.35
C LEU A 53 2.38 0.57 3.48
N GLU A 54 2.19 1.05 4.70
CA GLU A 54 2.87 0.52 5.88
C GLU A 54 2.51 -0.95 6.10
N ARG A 55 1.26 -1.32 5.87
CA ARG A 55 0.80 -2.71 5.98
C ARG A 55 1.43 -3.63 4.94
N ILE A 56 1.56 -3.17 3.69
CA ILE A 56 2.27 -3.93 2.65
C ILE A 56 3.74 -4.14 3.06
N ALA A 57 4.40 -3.09 3.52
CA ALA A 57 5.80 -3.15 3.95
C ALA A 57 5.99 -4.03 5.20
N GLY A 58 5.06 -3.98 6.16
CA GLY A 58 5.15 -4.69 7.43
C GLY A 58 4.63 -6.13 7.41
N GLU A 59 3.72 -6.49 6.49
CA GLU A 59 3.11 -7.82 6.44
C GLU A 59 3.48 -8.60 5.17
N ALA A 60 3.27 -8.02 3.99
CA ALA A 60 3.44 -8.76 2.73
C ALA A 60 4.91 -9.01 2.39
N MET A 61 5.78 -8.01 2.59
CA MET A 61 7.21 -8.14 2.29
C MET A 61 7.92 -9.18 3.18
N PRO A 62 7.74 -9.20 4.52
CA PRO A 62 8.36 -10.23 5.35
C PRO A 62 7.88 -11.65 5.01
N LEU A 63 6.61 -11.81 4.64
CA LEU A 63 6.08 -13.11 4.18
C LEU A 63 6.74 -13.57 2.88
N LEU A 64 6.95 -12.66 1.92
CA LEU A 64 7.68 -12.99 0.69
C LEU A 64 9.12 -13.41 0.97
N VAL A 65 9.83 -12.68 1.83
CA VAL A 65 11.20 -13.03 2.27
C VAL A 65 11.21 -14.40 2.96
N THR A 66 10.22 -14.67 3.80
CA THR A 66 10.08 -15.96 4.49
C THR A 66 9.87 -17.11 3.50
N LEU A 67 9.06 -16.89 2.45
CA LEU A 67 8.86 -17.88 1.39
C LEU A 67 10.13 -18.12 0.57
N GLU A 68 10.88 -17.06 0.25
CA GLU A 68 12.15 -17.18 -0.46
C GLU A 68 13.20 -17.96 0.35
N ALA A 69 13.25 -17.75 1.67
CA ALA A 69 14.15 -18.45 2.58
C ALA A 69 13.69 -19.87 2.96
N SER A 70 12.51 -20.30 2.51
CA SER A 70 11.97 -21.61 2.85
C SER A 70 12.60 -22.75 2.04
N ASP A 71 12.65 -23.95 2.63
CA ASP A 71 13.14 -25.16 1.97
C ASP A 71 12.15 -25.75 0.94
N GLU A 72 11.06 -25.06 0.63
CA GLU A 72 9.99 -25.56 -0.24
C GLU A 72 10.38 -25.54 -1.73
N ALA A 73 11.57 -25.05 -2.11
CA ALA A 73 12.01 -24.99 -3.51
C ALA A 73 10.99 -24.29 -4.44
N LEU A 74 10.39 -23.21 -3.95
CA LEU A 74 9.46 -22.38 -4.73
C LEU A 74 10.15 -21.84 -5.99
N PRO A 75 9.45 -21.77 -7.14
CA PRO A 75 10.05 -21.22 -8.36
C PRO A 75 10.49 -19.78 -8.17
N LYS A 76 11.77 -19.50 -8.42
CA LYS A 76 12.34 -18.14 -8.30
C LYS A 76 11.60 -17.11 -9.15
N ASP A 77 11.23 -17.49 -10.38
CA ASP A 77 10.45 -16.62 -11.28
C ASP A 77 9.07 -16.28 -10.71
N TRP A 78 8.48 -17.18 -9.93
CA TRP A 78 7.20 -16.92 -9.28
C TRP A 78 7.37 -15.96 -8.09
N LEU A 79 8.40 -16.16 -7.26
CA LEU A 79 8.74 -15.24 -6.17
C LEU A 79 9.05 -13.83 -6.70
N GLN A 80 9.80 -13.73 -7.81
CA GLN A 80 10.08 -12.45 -8.46
C GLN A 80 8.80 -11.77 -8.93
N LYS A 81 7.87 -12.50 -9.58
CA LYS A 81 6.58 -11.93 -9.99
C LYS A 81 5.73 -11.46 -8.81
N CYS A 82 5.78 -12.16 -7.67
CA CYS A 82 5.14 -11.69 -6.43
C CYS A 82 5.77 -10.39 -5.94
N SER A 83 7.10 -10.31 -5.93
CA SER A 83 7.86 -9.10 -5.58
C SER A 83 7.46 -7.92 -6.46
N ASP A 84 7.47 -8.11 -7.78
CA ASP A 84 7.15 -7.08 -8.76
C ASP A 84 5.70 -6.59 -8.59
N ALA A 85 4.76 -7.51 -8.35
CA ALA A 85 3.35 -7.16 -8.11
C ALA A 85 3.18 -6.32 -6.84
N ILE A 86 3.85 -6.69 -5.75
CA ILE A 86 3.83 -5.93 -4.49
C ILE A 86 4.46 -4.55 -4.69
N ALA A 87 5.61 -4.47 -5.35
CA ALA A 87 6.28 -3.21 -5.64
C ALA A 87 5.41 -2.28 -6.48
N GLN A 88 4.80 -2.79 -7.56
CA GLN A 88 3.89 -2.01 -8.40
C GLN A 88 2.67 -1.51 -7.62
N LEU A 89 2.10 -2.33 -6.74
CA LEU A 89 0.98 -1.92 -5.90
C LEU A 89 1.38 -0.80 -4.93
N SER A 90 2.54 -0.92 -4.27
CA SER A 90 3.09 0.12 -3.40
C SER A 90 3.32 1.43 -4.16
N ILE A 91 3.87 1.38 -5.37
CA ILE A 91 4.06 2.58 -6.20
C ILE A 91 2.72 3.26 -6.52
N LYS A 92 1.69 2.48 -6.87
CA LYS A 92 0.35 3.00 -7.15
C LYS A 92 -0.28 3.65 -5.93
N LEU A 93 -0.18 3.02 -4.76
CA LEU A 93 -0.68 3.58 -3.51
C LEU A 93 0.04 4.88 -3.12
N ALA A 94 1.36 4.92 -3.25
CA ALA A 94 2.15 6.11 -2.96
C ALA A 94 1.78 7.28 -3.89
N SER A 95 1.63 7.00 -5.18
CA SER A 95 1.19 8.00 -6.16
C SER A 95 -0.24 8.49 -5.90
N ALA A 96 -1.14 7.59 -5.50
CA ALA A 96 -2.51 7.96 -5.12
C ALA A 96 -2.52 8.81 -3.84
N GLN A 97 -1.69 8.48 -2.85
CA GLN A 97 -1.56 9.23 -1.61
C GLN A 97 -1.05 10.65 -1.89
N GLU A 98 0.01 10.78 -2.69
CA GLU A 98 0.57 12.08 -3.08
C GLU A 98 -0.45 12.92 -3.85
N SER A 99 -1.21 12.31 -4.75
CA SER A 99 -2.28 13.00 -5.48
C SER A 99 -3.39 13.47 -4.54
N ALA A 100 -3.78 12.66 -3.56
CA ALA A 100 -4.81 13.01 -2.59
C ALA A 100 -4.37 14.14 -1.65
N HIS A 101 -3.11 14.13 -1.17
CA HIS A 101 -2.53 15.23 -0.40
C HIS A 101 -2.51 16.55 -1.18
N ASN A 102 -2.09 16.53 -2.45
CA ASN A 102 -2.07 17.74 -3.28
C ASN A 102 -3.48 18.34 -3.49
N ILE A 103 -4.52 17.51 -3.55
CA ILE A 103 -5.91 17.97 -3.67
C ILE A 103 -6.38 18.64 -2.36
N GLU A 104 -6.06 18.05 -1.20
CA GLU A 104 -6.39 18.62 0.12
C GLU A 104 -5.72 19.99 0.33
N ASP A 105 -4.44 20.12 -0.02
CA ASP A 105 -3.71 21.39 0.07
C ASP A 105 -4.30 22.48 -0.84
N THR A 106 -4.85 22.10 -1.99
CA THR A 106 -5.53 23.03 -2.91
C THR A 106 -6.89 23.49 -2.36
N HIS A 107 -7.52 22.68 -1.50
CA HIS A 107 -8.82 22.98 -0.89
C HIS A 107 -8.73 23.87 0.35
N ILE A 108 -7.51 24.23 0.79
CA ILE A 108 -7.26 25.29 1.77
C ILE A 108 -7.49 26.63 1.06
N SER A 109 -8.75 27.04 1.02
CA SER A 109 -9.12 28.40 0.66
C SER A 109 -8.42 29.34 1.65
N PHE A 110 -7.46 30.13 1.15
CA PHE A 110 -6.86 31.23 1.89
C PHE A 110 -8.00 32.08 2.46
N THR A 111 -8.19 32.02 3.77
CA THR A 111 -9.09 32.95 4.46
C THR A 111 -8.43 34.32 4.32
N GLU A 112 -9.13 35.28 3.75
CA GLU A 112 -8.61 36.63 3.55
C GLU A 112 -7.96 37.15 4.84
N PRO A 113 -6.72 37.68 4.78
CA PRO A 113 -6.08 38.21 5.98
C PRO A 113 -6.91 39.41 6.46
N VAL A 114 -7.49 39.29 7.65
CA VAL A 114 -8.11 40.42 8.34
C VAL A 114 -7.00 41.40 8.73
N ILE A 115 -6.78 42.41 7.89
CA ILE A 115 -5.85 43.50 8.18
C ILE A 115 -6.52 44.40 9.23
N HIS A 116 -6.16 44.21 10.50
CA HIS A 116 -6.50 45.17 11.54
C HIS A 116 -5.63 46.42 11.38
N VAL A 117 -6.15 47.43 10.69
CA VAL A 117 -5.58 48.78 10.69
C VAL A 117 -5.97 49.47 12.00
N LYS A 118 -5.03 49.59 12.95
CA LYS A 118 -5.20 50.46 14.12
C LYS A 118 -4.96 51.92 13.70
N SER A 119 -6.01 52.73 13.57
CA SER A 119 -5.83 54.19 13.56
C SER A 119 -5.70 54.70 15.00
N GLY A 120 -4.47 54.94 15.43
CA GLY A 120 -4.20 55.66 16.69
C GLY A 120 -4.35 57.15 16.46
N THR A 121 -5.53 57.71 16.68
CA THR A 121 -5.68 59.17 16.84
C THR A 121 -5.27 59.54 18.27
N CYS A 122 -4.19 60.31 18.39
CA CYS A 122 -3.78 60.95 19.64
C CYS A 122 -4.89 61.86 20.17
N GLY A 123 -5.43 61.53 21.35
CA GLY A 123 -6.27 62.44 22.13
C GLY A 123 -5.40 63.26 23.09
N CYS A 124 -5.21 64.54 22.77
CA CYS A 124 -5.02 65.62 23.75
C CYS A 124 -6.12 66.65 23.43
N PRO A 125 -6.74 67.28 24.43
CA PRO A 125 -6.07 68.31 25.23
C PRO A 125 -6.08 68.06 26.74
#